data_AF-A0A168MZS6-F1
#
_entry.id   AF-A0A168MZS6-F1
#
_cell.length_a   1.000
_cell.length_b   1.000
_cell.length_c   1.000
_cell.angle_alpha   90.00
_cell.angle_beta   90.00
_cell.angle_gamma   90.00
#
_symmetry.space_group_name_H-M   'P 1'
#
loop_
_entity.id
_entity.type
_entity.pdbx_description
1 polymer ?
#
loop_
_entity_poly.entity_id
_entity_poly.type
_entity_poly.pdbx_seq_one_letter_code
_entity_poly.pdbx_strand_id
1 'polypeptide(L)'
;GEPYYIGRVMEFCTSHKRKGLQVRIAWYNRMKDIINRKTADPNLLVATMHSDIYPVSSIRGKCTVMHKHYVSNTDVYRKQSDHFYYSQLYDRYIQRVYDVVPCETVQNVPMDTLEALKSRYQFIAVEQGKAADLTVARRTCCVCQQWCSSAMSVKCAACQKSFHMSCLNPPLARKPSKGFAWQCAYCTRQEQLAESNPESP
;
A
#
# COMPACT_ATOMS: atom_id res chain seq x y z
N GLY A 1 22.54 -20.21 17.56
CA GLY A 1 22.44 -20.74 16.19
C GLY A 1 21.85 -19.68 15.29
N GLU A 2 22.14 -19.72 13.99
CA GLU A 2 21.50 -18.84 13.02
C GLU A 2 20.01 -19.19 12.86
N PRO A 3 19.12 -18.18 12.69
CA PRO A 3 17.70 -18.44 12.48
C PRO A 3 17.47 -19.11 11.12
N TYR A 4 16.45 -19.98 11.05
CA TYR A 4 16.05 -20.57 9.78
C TYR A 4 15.51 -19.51 8.79
N TYR A 5 15.77 -19.73 7.52
CA TYR A 5 15.17 -18.97 6.41
C TYR A 5 13.68 -19.30 6.30
N ILE A 6 12.87 -18.30 5.96
CA ILE A 6 11.42 -18.41 5.84
C ILE A 6 11.02 -18.20 4.39
N GLY A 7 10.16 -19.07 3.86
CA GLY A 7 9.71 -18.97 2.48
C GLY A 7 8.37 -19.63 2.24
N ARG A 8 7.68 -19.17 1.20
CA ARG A 8 6.44 -19.76 0.70
C ARG A 8 6.79 -20.83 -0.33
N VAL A 9 6.29 -22.03 -0.12
CA VAL A 9 6.30 -23.08 -1.14
C VAL A 9 5.41 -22.64 -2.31
N MET A 10 6.00 -22.49 -3.49
CA MET A 10 5.32 -22.07 -4.70
C MET A 10 4.83 -23.27 -5.50
N GLU A 11 5.70 -24.26 -5.67
CA GLU A 11 5.42 -25.49 -6.41
C GLU A 11 6.37 -26.61 -5.98
N PHE A 12 5.95 -27.85 -6.14
CA PHE A 12 6.82 -29.02 -6.08
C PHE A 12 7.26 -29.36 -7.49
N CYS A 13 8.57 -29.46 -7.71
CA CYS A 13 9.15 -29.68 -9.03
C CYS A 13 9.82 -31.05 -9.09
N THR A 14 9.69 -31.72 -10.24
CA THR A 14 10.51 -32.87 -10.60
C THR A 14 11.57 -32.43 -11.61
N SER A 15 12.84 -32.76 -11.36
CA SER A 15 13.93 -32.41 -12.28
C SER A 15 14.59 -33.67 -12.80
N HIS A 16 14.80 -33.76 -14.11
CA HIS A 16 15.62 -34.84 -14.68
C HIS A 16 17.10 -34.70 -14.32
N LYS A 17 17.57 -33.49 -13.98
CA LYS A 17 18.97 -33.21 -13.64
C LYS A 17 19.28 -33.42 -12.16
N ARG A 18 18.28 -33.33 -11.27
CA ARG A 18 18.46 -33.45 -9.82
C ARG A 18 17.62 -34.60 -9.29
N LYS A 19 18.25 -35.58 -8.63
CA LYS A 19 17.54 -36.72 -8.03
C LYS A 19 16.65 -36.24 -6.87
N GLY A 20 15.43 -36.77 -6.81
CA GLY A 20 14.47 -36.52 -5.73
C GLY A 20 13.56 -35.31 -5.94
N LEU A 21 12.51 -35.23 -5.10
CA LEU A 21 11.50 -34.17 -5.16
C LEU A 21 12.13 -32.82 -4.78
N GLN A 22 11.93 -31.83 -5.64
CA GLN A 22 12.40 -30.45 -5.43
C GLN A 22 11.22 -29.55 -5.08
N VAL A 23 11.51 -28.38 -4.53
CA VAL A 23 10.53 -27.37 -4.17
C VAL A 23 11.03 -26.00 -4.58
N ARG A 24 10.19 -25.22 -5.27
CA ARG A 24 10.43 -23.80 -5.51
C ARG A 24 9.91 -22.99 -4.33
N ILE A 25 10.78 -22.18 -3.74
CA ILE A 25 10.47 -21.37 -2.56
C ILE A 25 10.60 -19.90 -2.93
N ALA A 26 9.55 -19.12 -2.68
CA ALA A 26 9.61 -17.65 -2.69
C ALA A 26 9.98 -17.15 -1.29
N TRP A 27 10.95 -16.24 -1.20
CA TRP A 27 11.60 -15.93 0.07
C TRP A 27 10.97 -14.75 0.82
N TYR A 28 10.92 -14.90 2.15
CA TYR A 28 10.76 -13.82 3.10
C TYR A 28 12.05 -13.63 3.88
N ASN A 29 12.58 -12.41 3.88
CA ASN A 29 13.84 -12.08 4.54
C ASN A 29 13.57 -11.24 5.79
N ARG A 30 14.45 -11.34 6.78
CA ARG A 30 14.46 -10.37 7.88
C ARG A 30 15.17 -9.13 7.37
N MET A 31 14.66 -7.95 7.74
CA MET A 31 15.18 -6.71 7.18
C MET A 31 16.68 -6.51 7.48
N LYS A 32 17.14 -6.98 8.66
CA LYS A 32 18.55 -6.97 9.07
C LYS A 32 19.48 -7.72 8.10
N ASP A 33 18.96 -8.71 7.37
CA ASP A 33 19.73 -9.56 6.44
C ASP A 33 19.85 -8.89 5.05
N ILE A 34 19.09 -7.82 4.80
CA ILE A 34 19.01 -7.13 3.51
C ILE A 34 19.65 -5.75 3.59
N ILE A 35 19.16 -4.95 4.54
CA ILE A 35 19.63 -3.60 4.81
C ILE A 35 20.19 -3.71 6.21
N ASN A 36 21.43 -3.28 6.46
CA ASN A 36 22.09 -3.33 7.78
C ASN A 36 21.43 -2.34 8.77
N ARG A 37 20.11 -2.46 8.92
CA ARG A 37 19.19 -1.69 9.72
C ARG A 37 18.70 -2.62 10.80
N LYS A 38 19.13 -2.35 12.04
CA LYS A 38 18.65 -3.08 13.21
C LYS A 38 17.13 -2.96 13.26
N THR A 39 16.46 -4.10 13.10
CA THR A 39 15.01 -4.21 13.27
C THR A 39 14.78 -4.87 14.62
N ALA A 40 13.99 -4.24 15.47
CA ALA A 40 13.77 -4.70 16.84
C ALA A 40 12.92 -5.98 16.91
N ASP A 41 12.04 -6.18 15.93
CA ASP A 41 11.09 -7.30 15.93
C ASP A 41 11.60 -8.47 15.08
N PRO A 42 11.92 -9.62 15.69
CA PRO A 42 12.34 -10.81 14.96
C PRO A 42 11.18 -11.50 14.23
N ASN A 43 9.91 -11.20 14.52
CA ASN A 43 8.77 -11.80 13.81
C ASN A 43 8.42 -11.00 12.54
N LEU A 44 8.96 -9.79 12.38
CA LEU A 44 8.78 -8.96 11.20
C LEU A 44 9.68 -9.41 10.04
N LEU A 45 9.06 -9.75 8.93
CA LEU A 45 9.69 -10.12 7.68
C LEU A 45 9.37 -9.12 6.56
N VAL A 46 10.12 -9.22 5.48
CA VAL A 46 9.88 -8.52 4.22
C VAL A 46 9.81 -9.54 3.10
N ALA A 47 8.75 -9.47 2.28
CA ALA A 47 8.59 -10.32 1.12
C ALA A 47 9.64 -9.96 0.06
N THR A 48 10.03 -10.92 -0.77
CA THR A 48 10.92 -10.66 -1.92
C THR A 48 10.33 -11.25 -3.20
N MET A 49 10.77 -10.73 -4.35
CA MET A 49 10.38 -11.27 -5.66
C MET A 49 11.20 -12.50 -6.07
N HIS A 50 12.19 -12.88 -5.26
CA HIS A 50 13.14 -13.93 -5.61
C HIS A 50 12.59 -15.31 -5.26
N SER A 51 12.88 -16.29 -6.11
CA SER A 51 12.57 -17.68 -5.86
C SER A 51 13.70 -18.60 -6.28
N ASP A 52 13.93 -19.64 -5.48
CA ASP A 52 14.98 -20.63 -5.73
C ASP A 52 14.42 -22.05 -5.57
N ILE A 53 15.16 -23.03 -6.09
CA ILE A 53 14.79 -24.45 -6.04
C ILE A 53 15.73 -25.21 -5.12
N TYR A 54 15.15 -25.87 -4.11
CA TYR A 54 15.85 -26.71 -3.13
C TYR A 54 15.27 -28.12 -3.09
N PRO A 55 16.01 -29.12 -2.57
CA PRO A 55 15.42 -30.42 -2.28
C PRO A 55 14.42 -30.28 -1.13
N VAL A 56 13.35 -31.08 -1.15
CA VAL A 56 12.31 -31.06 -0.09
C VAL A 56 12.90 -31.38 1.29
N SER A 57 13.99 -32.15 1.37
CA SER A 57 14.71 -32.43 2.62
C SER A 57 15.30 -31.20 3.31
N SER A 58 15.41 -30.06 2.63
CA SER A 58 15.83 -28.79 3.24
C SER A 58 14.74 -28.16 4.12
N ILE A 59 13.47 -28.55 3.96
CA ILE A 59 12.37 -28.01 4.76
C ILE A 59 12.43 -28.59 6.18
N ARG A 60 12.54 -27.71 7.19
CA ARG A 60 12.65 -28.10 8.61
C ARG A 60 11.31 -28.14 9.36
N GLY A 61 10.33 -27.37 8.92
CA GLY A 61 9.05 -27.24 9.60
C GLY A 61 8.11 -26.30 8.87
N LYS A 62 6.86 -26.26 9.34
CA LYS A 62 5.84 -25.31 8.87
C LYS A 62 5.83 -24.09 9.78
N CYS A 63 5.54 -22.93 9.20
CA CYS A 63 5.35 -21.68 9.93
C CYS A 63 4.21 -20.88 9.26
N THR A 64 3.72 -19.86 9.97
CA THR A 64 2.64 -18.98 9.48
C THR A 64 3.23 -17.61 9.18
N VAL A 65 3.02 -17.12 7.95
CA VAL A 65 3.40 -15.77 7.53
C VAL A 65 2.14 -15.02 7.12
N MET A 66 1.79 -13.97 7.86
CA MET A 66 0.54 -13.21 7.65
C MET A 66 0.83 -11.77 7.21
N HIS A 67 0.02 -11.22 6.31
CA HIS A 67 0.10 -9.78 6.06
C HIS A 67 -0.38 -9.00 7.30
N LYS A 68 0.34 -7.92 7.67
CA LYS A 68 0.09 -7.15 8.89
C LYS A 68 -1.37 -6.69 9.04
N HIS A 69 -2.05 -6.41 7.93
CA HIS A 69 -3.47 -6.04 7.92
C HIS A 69 -4.38 -7.06 8.61
N TYR A 70 -4.10 -8.35 8.46
CA TYR A 70 -4.90 -9.44 9.03
C TYR A 70 -4.47 -9.82 10.45
N VAL A 71 -3.47 -9.13 11.01
CA VAL A 71 -3.00 -9.37 12.37
C VAL A 71 -3.68 -8.35 13.30
N SER A 72 -4.68 -8.79 14.06
CA SER A 72 -5.46 -7.91 14.93
C SER A 72 -4.63 -7.25 16.04
N ASN A 73 -3.76 -8.03 16.70
CA ASN A 73 -2.86 -7.53 17.74
C ASN A 73 -1.45 -8.10 17.54
N THR A 74 -0.52 -7.26 17.10
CA THR A 74 0.86 -7.66 16.81
C THR A 74 1.62 -8.09 18.06
N ASP A 75 1.33 -7.51 19.23
CA ASP A 75 2.04 -7.82 20.48
C ASP A 75 1.73 -9.22 21.00
N VAL A 76 0.49 -9.69 20.79
CA VAL A 76 0.07 -11.06 21.09
C VAL A 76 0.56 -12.02 20.00
N TYR A 77 0.43 -11.62 18.74
CA TYR A 77 0.77 -12.47 17.59
C TYR A 77 2.25 -12.88 17.58
N ARG A 78 3.17 -11.96 17.89
CA ARG A 78 4.62 -12.24 17.93
C ARG A 78 5.06 -13.20 19.05
N LYS A 79 4.22 -13.42 20.07
CA LYS A 79 4.51 -14.38 21.15
C LYS A 79 4.23 -15.83 20.73
N GLN A 80 3.51 -16.03 19.63
CA GLN A 80 3.21 -17.37 19.13
C GLN A 80 4.45 -17.94 18.42
N SER A 81 4.76 -19.21 18.67
CA SER A 81 5.87 -19.89 17.99
C SER A 81 5.60 -19.95 16.49
N ASP A 82 6.64 -19.76 15.69
CA ASP A 82 6.59 -19.92 14.23
C ASP A 82 5.56 -19.03 13.51
N HIS A 83 5.19 -17.91 14.13
CA HIS A 83 4.32 -16.89 13.54
C HIS A 83 5.12 -15.65 13.16
N PHE A 84 4.99 -15.25 11.90
CA PHE A 84 5.66 -14.13 11.30
C PHE A 84 4.66 -13.25 10.57
N TYR A 85 5.04 -12.00 10.34
CA TYR A 85 4.21 -11.08 9.58
C TYR A 85 5.03 -10.15 8.70
N TYR A 86 4.40 -9.62 7.67
CA TYR A 86 5.02 -8.69 6.72
C TYR A 86 4.03 -7.62 6.29
N SER A 87 4.54 -6.48 5.82
CA SER A 87 3.74 -5.43 5.19
C SER A 87 4.43 -4.79 3.99
N GLN A 88 5.61 -5.30 3.63
CA GLN A 88 6.49 -4.72 2.64
C GLN A 88 7.06 -5.80 1.74
N LEU A 89 7.36 -5.37 0.51
CA LEU A 89 8.08 -6.13 -0.50
C LEU A 89 9.40 -5.41 -0.78
N TYR A 90 10.50 -6.13 -0.77
CA TYR A 90 11.81 -5.62 -1.16
C TYR A 90 12.22 -6.17 -2.52
N ASP A 91 12.51 -5.25 -3.44
CA ASP A 91 13.15 -5.56 -4.71
C ASP A 91 14.67 -5.39 -4.58
N ARG A 92 15.39 -6.51 -4.72
CA ARG A 92 16.86 -6.55 -4.61
C ARG A 92 17.56 -5.92 -5.82
N TYR A 93 16.96 -5.94 -7.00
CA TYR A 93 17.62 -5.49 -8.23
C TYR A 93 17.73 -3.97 -8.29
N ILE A 94 16.67 -3.28 -7.87
CA ILE A 94 16.62 -1.81 -7.81
C ILE A 94 16.79 -1.27 -6.38
N GLN A 95 16.98 -2.15 -5.40
CA GLN A 95 17.16 -1.84 -3.98
C GLN A 95 16.04 -0.95 -3.43
N ARG A 96 14.78 -1.25 -3.76
CA ARG A 96 13.61 -0.48 -3.32
C ARG A 96 12.66 -1.30 -2.47
N VAL A 97 12.01 -0.62 -1.53
CA VAL A 97 10.95 -1.16 -0.69
C VAL A 97 9.61 -0.62 -1.20
N TYR A 98 8.65 -1.53 -1.35
CA TYR A 98 7.27 -1.24 -1.69
C TYR A 98 6.38 -1.61 -0.51
N ASP A 99 5.33 -0.82 -0.30
CA ASP A 99 4.27 -1.20 0.62
C ASP A 99 3.39 -2.26 -0.06
N VAL A 100 3.02 -3.29 0.68
CA VAL A 100 2.07 -4.31 0.21
C VAL A 100 0.70 -3.93 0.75
N VAL A 101 -0.28 -3.78 -0.14
CA VAL A 101 -1.62 -3.32 0.22
C VAL A 101 -2.63 -4.41 -0.16
N PRO A 102 -3.48 -4.88 0.77
CA PRO A 102 -4.57 -5.79 0.44
C PRO A 102 -5.58 -5.10 -0.47
N CYS A 103 -5.93 -5.74 -1.59
CA CYS A 103 -6.82 -5.14 -2.60
C CYS A 103 -8.20 -4.78 -2.04
N GLU A 104 -8.68 -5.49 -1.03
CA GLU A 104 -9.95 -5.20 -0.36
C GLU A 104 -9.99 -3.81 0.30
N THR A 105 -8.82 -3.32 0.76
CA THR A 105 -8.68 -2.00 1.42
C THR A 105 -8.58 -0.85 0.42
N VAL A 106 -8.34 -1.13 -0.86
CA VAL A 106 -8.25 -0.11 -1.91
C VAL A 106 -9.63 0.47 -2.19
N GLN A 107 -9.71 1.79 -2.30
CA GLN A 107 -10.98 2.52 -2.51
C GLN A 107 -10.82 3.71 -3.47
N ASN A 108 -9.67 4.40 -3.45
CA ASN A 108 -9.48 5.66 -4.15
C ASN A 108 -8.79 5.49 -5.52
N VAL A 109 -9.42 4.73 -6.40
CA VAL A 109 -9.00 4.49 -7.80
C VAL A 109 -10.22 4.53 -8.73
N PRO A 110 -10.05 4.59 -10.06
CA PRO A 110 -11.16 4.43 -11.01
C PRO A 110 -11.91 3.11 -10.78
N MET A 111 -13.21 3.07 -11.09
CA MET A 111 -14.07 1.92 -10.78
C MET A 111 -13.60 0.64 -11.48
N ASP A 112 -13.32 0.71 -12.78
CA ASP A 112 -12.83 -0.43 -13.57
C ASP A 112 -11.51 -0.97 -13.01
N THR A 113 -10.65 -0.08 -12.51
CA THR A 113 -9.40 -0.46 -11.83
C THR A 113 -9.70 -1.14 -10.50
N LEU A 114 -10.62 -0.61 -9.70
CA LEU A 114 -11.02 -1.19 -8.42
C LEU A 114 -11.53 -2.63 -8.58
N GLU A 115 -12.41 -2.84 -9.57
CA GLU A 115 -12.99 -4.15 -9.88
C GLU A 115 -11.94 -5.14 -10.35
N ALA A 116 -11.04 -4.72 -11.26
CA ALA A 116 -9.94 -5.57 -11.73
C ALA A 116 -8.98 -5.94 -10.58
N LEU A 117 -8.67 -4.99 -9.69
CA LEU A 117 -7.80 -5.24 -8.54
C LEU A 117 -8.42 -6.24 -7.57
N LYS A 118 -9.69 -6.05 -7.20
CA LYS A 118 -10.38 -6.91 -6.22
C LYS A 118 -10.69 -8.30 -6.76
N SER A 119 -10.91 -8.45 -8.07
CA SER A 119 -11.25 -9.75 -8.68
C SER A 119 -10.02 -10.61 -9.01
N ARG A 120 -8.88 -9.99 -9.34
CA ARG A 120 -7.71 -10.72 -9.86
C ARG A 120 -6.57 -10.90 -8.85
N TYR A 121 -6.49 -10.02 -7.86
CA TYR A 121 -5.32 -9.94 -6.99
C TYR A 121 -5.73 -9.84 -5.53
N GLN A 122 -5.00 -10.54 -4.65
CA GLN A 122 -5.17 -10.41 -3.20
C GLN A 122 -4.44 -9.17 -2.66
N PHE A 123 -3.30 -8.82 -3.26
CA PHE A 123 -2.47 -7.70 -2.85
C PHE A 123 -1.90 -6.96 -4.06
N ILE A 124 -1.58 -5.67 -3.87
CA ILE A 124 -0.77 -4.86 -4.78
C ILE A 124 0.50 -4.39 -4.08
N ALA A 125 1.58 -4.22 -4.85
CA ALA A 125 2.79 -3.54 -4.40
C ALA A 125 2.73 -2.08 -4.85
N VAL A 126 2.94 -1.14 -3.92
CA VAL A 126 2.84 0.30 -4.18
C VAL A 126 4.07 1.02 -3.66
N GLU A 127 4.43 2.13 -4.29
CA GLU A 127 5.57 2.94 -3.83
C GLU A 127 5.37 3.37 -2.37
N GLN A 128 6.48 3.43 -1.63
CA GLN A 128 6.45 3.78 -0.21
C GLN A 128 5.72 5.10 0.02
N GLY A 129 4.74 5.08 0.93
CA GLY A 129 3.95 6.26 1.30
C GLY A 129 2.79 6.60 0.35
N LYS A 130 2.59 5.83 -0.73
CA LYS A 130 1.41 5.97 -1.60
C LYS A 130 0.21 5.14 -1.13
N ALA A 131 0.43 4.13 -0.28
CA ALA A 131 -0.63 3.24 0.20
C ALA A 131 -1.83 4.01 0.79
N ALA A 132 -1.57 5.04 1.59
CA ALA A 132 -2.62 5.84 2.22
C ALA A 132 -3.52 6.57 1.19
N ASP A 133 -2.96 7.08 0.08
CA ASP A 133 -3.79 7.76 -0.94
C ASP A 133 -4.72 6.79 -1.67
N LEU A 134 -4.40 5.49 -1.70
CA LEU A 134 -5.21 4.47 -2.36
C LEU A 134 -6.31 3.88 -1.45
N THR A 135 -6.12 3.89 -0.14
CA THR A 135 -7.04 3.27 0.84
C THR A 135 -8.00 4.24 1.51
N VAL A 136 -7.79 5.55 1.36
CA VAL A 136 -8.77 6.56 1.79
C VAL A 136 -10.06 6.51 0.98
N ALA A 137 -11.10 7.16 1.49
CA ALA A 137 -12.37 7.31 0.78
C ALA A 137 -12.16 7.85 -0.65
N ARG A 138 -12.92 7.29 -1.59
CA ARG A 138 -12.83 7.63 -3.01
C ARG A 138 -13.04 9.13 -3.22
N ARG A 139 -12.09 9.74 -3.92
CA ARG A 139 -12.14 11.17 -4.25
C ARG A 139 -12.94 11.37 -5.52
N THR A 140 -14.02 12.15 -5.42
CA THR A 140 -14.89 12.51 -6.55
C THR A 140 -14.87 14.02 -6.76
N CYS A 141 -14.78 14.44 -8.02
CA CYS A 141 -14.85 15.85 -8.41
C CYS A 141 -16.27 16.39 -8.22
N CYS A 142 -16.43 17.49 -7.50
CA CYS A 142 -17.72 18.13 -7.26
C CYS A 142 -18.38 18.70 -8.54
N VAL A 143 -17.62 18.89 -9.63
CA VAL A 143 -18.13 19.46 -10.89
C VAL A 143 -18.59 18.35 -11.84
N CYS A 144 -17.69 17.45 -12.24
CA CYS A 144 -17.99 16.41 -13.23
C CYS A 144 -18.44 15.07 -12.62
N GLN A 145 -18.44 14.94 -11.29
CA GLN A 145 -18.79 13.72 -10.57
C GLN A 145 -17.92 12.48 -10.89
N GLN A 146 -16.79 12.67 -11.59
CA GLN A 146 -15.83 11.62 -11.89
C GLN A 146 -14.75 11.51 -10.81
N TRP A 147 -14.14 10.33 -10.70
CA TRP A 147 -12.98 10.11 -9.83
C TRP A 147 -11.84 11.06 -10.19
N CYS A 148 -11.12 11.55 -9.19
CA CYS A 148 -9.96 12.41 -9.41
C CYS A 148 -8.74 12.00 -8.57
N SER A 149 -7.62 11.82 -9.25
CA SER A 149 -6.34 11.54 -8.59
C SER A 149 -5.92 12.73 -7.72
N SER A 150 -5.08 12.47 -6.71
CA SER A 150 -4.56 13.56 -5.89
C SER A 150 -3.80 14.54 -6.78
N ALA A 151 -2.96 14.06 -7.70
CA ALA A 151 -2.14 14.89 -8.57
C ALA A 151 -2.94 15.89 -9.44
N MET A 152 -4.14 15.52 -9.89
CA MET A 152 -4.95 16.34 -10.81
C MET A 152 -6.10 17.09 -10.12
N SER A 153 -6.16 17.05 -8.79
CA SER A 153 -7.23 17.67 -8.02
C SER A 153 -6.73 18.59 -6.91
N VAL A 154 -7.59 19.54 -6.56
CA VAL A 154 -7.45 20.42 -5.40
C VAL A 154 -8.61 20.20 -4.44
N LYS A 155 -8.35 20.30 -3.15
CA LYS A 155 -9.35 20.19 -2.08
C LYS A 155 -9.64 21.59 -1.54
N CYS A 156 -10.91 21.95 -1.46
CA CYS A 156 -11.32 23.21 -0.85
C CYS A 156 -11.06 23.19 0.66
N ALA A 157 -10.36 24.20 1.19
CA ALA A 157 -10.05 24.30 2.61
C ALA A 157 -11.30 24.50 3.50
N ALA A 158 -12.31 25.21 2.99
CA ALA A 158 -13.58 25.41 3.70
C ALA A 158 -14.47 24.16 3.67
N CYS A 159 -15.00 23.79 2.50
CA CYS A 159 -15.98 22.68 2.40
C CYS A 159 -15.38 21.27 2.29
N GLN A 160 -14.06 21.12 2.22
CA GLN A 160 -13.35 19.84 2.08
C GLN A 160 -13.71 19.01 0.83
N LYS A 161 -14.50 19.56 -0.11
CA LYS A 161 -14.81 18.93 -1.41
C LYS A 161 -13.60 18.97 -2.35
N SER A 162 -13.55 18.01 -3.26
CA SER A 162 -12.46 17.86 -4.23
C SER A 162 -12.90 18.30 -5.63
N PHE A 163 -11.98 18.90 -6.37
CA PHE A 163 -12.22 19.45 -7.71
C PHE A 163 -11.07 19.07 -8.62
N HIS A 164 -11.36 18.56 -9.82
CA HIS A 164 -10.36 18.51 -10.87
C HIS A 164 -9.88 19.93 -11.17
N MET A 165 -8.58 20.11 -11.28
CA MET A 165 -8.01 21.40 -11.62
C MET A 165 -8.49 21.91 -12.99
N SER A 166 -8.75 20.99 -13.93
CA SER A 166 -9.33 21.29 -15.25
C SER A 166 -10.83 21.60 -15.25
N CYS A 167 -11.57 21.20 -14.22
CA CYS A 167 -13.01 21.48 -14.12
C CYS A 167 -13.33 22.83 -13.48
N LEU A 168 -12.30 23.55 -13.01
CA LEU A 168 -12.46 24.90 -12.46
C LEU A 168 -12.55 25.92 -13.62
N ASN A 169 -13.20 27.06 -13.36
CA ASN A 169 -13.29 28.16 -14.31
C ASN A 169 -12.80 29.46 -13.65
N PRO A 170 -11.61 29.99 -14.02
CA PRO A 170 -10.66 29.42 -14.99
C PRO A 170 -9.99 28.12 -14.47
N PRO A 171 -9.52 27.23 -15.38
CA PRO A 171 -8.77 26.04 -14.98
C PRO A 171 -7.47 26.37 -14.23
N LEU A 172 -7.15 25.60 -13.19
CA LEU A 172 -5.88 25.73 -12.49
C LEU A 172 -4.77 25.01 -13.25
N ALA A 173 -3.73 25.73 -13.66
CA ALA A 173 -2.58 25.13 -14.34
C ALA A 173 -1.66 24.34 -13.40
N ARG A 174 -1.57 24.75 -12.12
CA ARG A 174 -0.74 24.11 -11.09
C ARG A 174 -1.45 24.11 -9.76
N LYS A 175 -1.09 23.16 -8.91
CA LYS A 175 -1.60 23.12 -7.54
C LYS A 175 -1.13 24.37 -6.78
N PRO A 176 -1.94 24.86 -5.82
CA PRO A 176 -1.47 25.84 -4.85
C PRO A 176 -0.18 25.35 -4.20
N SER A 177 0.77 26.26 -4.01
CA SER A 177 2.03 25.96 -3.34
C SER A 177 1.77 25.38 -1.95
N LYS A 178 2.65 24.49 -1.50
CA LYS A 178 2.54 23.90 -0.15
C LYS A 178 2.47 25.02 0.89
N GLY A 179 1.49 24.97 1.78
CA GLY A 179 1.24 25.99 2.80
C GLY A 179 0.16 27.02 2.43
N PHE A 180 -0.29 27.04 1.18
CA PHE A 180 -1.40 27.90 0.74
C PHE A 180 -2.70 27.11 0.64
N ALA A 181 -3.73 27.60 1.33
CA ALA A 181 -5.08 27.06 1.25
C ALA A 181 -5.78 27.57 -0.03
N TRP A 182 -6.52 26.70 -0.70
CA TRP A 182 -7.40 27.08 -1.79
C TRP A 182 -8.85 26.88 -1.38
N GLN A 183 -9.70 27.85 -1.68
CA GLN A 183 -11.15 27.79 -1.47
C GLN A 183 -11.85 27.78 -2.82
N CYS A 184 -12.98 27.07 -2.92
CA CYS A 184 -13.79 27.09 -4.13
C CYS A 184 -14.58 28.40 -4.24
N ALA A 185 -14.95 28.78 -5.47
CA ALA A 185 -15.67 30.02 -5.75
C ALA A 185 -16.97 30.19 -4.93
N TYR A 186 -17.64 29.09 -4.60
CA TYR A 186 -18.82 29.10 -3.74
C TYR A 186 -18.49 29.53 -2.30
N CYS A 187 -17.46 28.92 -1.70
CA CYS A 187 -17.05 29.26 -0.33
C CYS A 187 -16.48 30.69 -0.25
N THR A 188 -15.66 31.11 -1.22
CA THR A 188 -15.14 32.48 -1.27
C THR A 188 -16.26 33.51 -1.37
N ARG A 189 -17.33 33.23 -2.15
CA ARG A 189 -18.49 34.12 -2.23
C ARG A 189 -19.27 34.18 -0.91
N GLN A 190 -19.45 33.05 -0.23
CA GLN A 190 -20.12 33.02 1.07
C GLN A 190 -19.37 33.83 2.13
N GLU A 191 -18.04 33.72 2.16
CA GLU A 191 -17.19 34.49 3.07
C GLU A 191 -17.30 36.00 2.81
N GLN A 192 -17.25 36.44 1.56
CA GLN A 192 -17.46 37.85 1.18
C GLN A 192 -18.85 38.38 1.55
N LEU A 193 -19.90 37.56 1.41
CA LEU A 193 -21.26 37.94 1.80
C LEU A 193 -21.40 38.05 3.33
N ALA A 194 -20.71 37.20 4.09
CA ALA A 194 -20.68 37.31 5.55
C ALA A 194 -19.91 38.55 6.03
N GLU A 195 -18.81 38.91 5.36
CA GLU A 195 -18.02 40.12 5.70
C GLU A 195 -18.74 41.43 5.37
N SER A 196 -19.59 41.44 4.33
CA SER A 196 -20.35 42.63 3.91
C SER A 196 -21.64 42.85 4.69
N ASN A 197 -22.07 41.89 5.52
CA ASN A 197 -23.26 41.98 6.36
C ASN A 197 -22.92 41.61 7.82
N PRO A 198 -22.29 42.52 8.60
CA PRO A 198 -21.93 42.25 10.00
C PRO A 198 -23.13 42.13 10.95
N GLU A 199 -24.36 42.43 10.49
CA GLU A 199 -25.60 42.31 11.25
C GLU A 199 -26.61 41.42 10.51
N SER A 200 -26.57 40.12 10.78
CA SER A 200 -27.71 39.22 10.68
C SER A 200 -27.45 38.04 11.65
N PRO A 201 -28.46 37.64 12.43
CA PRO A 201 -28.30 36.98 13.73
C PRO A 201 -27.72 35.57 13.71
#